data_AF-A0A2S6CU21-F1
#
_entry.id   AF-A0A2S6CU21-F1
#
_cell.length_a   1.000
_cell.length_b   1.000
_cell.length_c   1.000
_cell.angle_alpha   90.00
_cell.angle_beta   90.00
_cell.angle_gamma   90.00
#
_symmetry.space_group_name_H-M   'P 1'
#
loop_
_entity.id
_entity.type
_entity.pdbx_description
1 polymer ?
#
loop_
_entity_poly.entity_id
_entity_poly.type
_entity_poly.pdbx_seq_one_letter_code
_entity_poly.pdbx_strand_id
1 'polypeptide(L)'
;MFIAQKQQTFWLIEPEAKPSKQIIAGGFILPDGQVAIVRIFPHPSHATFPSWASFQELQNQRGRKLIFGQNSLDNYQLQSFQLVRDEDITGISGIGVVAVGCYFQMYPQDISPDCTNIAVMQWLKEPKSTAWYPQGWEQIKLIHGHKGKTKIVID
;
A
#
# COMPACT_ATOMS: atom_id res chain seq x y z
N MET A 1 8.13 16.45 14.47
CA MET A 1 6.65 16.53 14.49
C MET A 1 6.15 15.83 13.23
N PHE A 2 5.87 14.53 13.29
CA PHE A 2 5.31 13.80 12.15
C PHE A 2 3.84 14.17 12.05
N ILE A 3 3.50 15.03 11.09
CA ILE A 3 2.12 15.27 10.72
C ILE A 3 1.60 13.95 10.15
N ALA A 4 0.69 13.31 10.87
CA ALA A 4 -0.11 12.22 10.34
C ALA A 4 -0.88 12.77 9.14
N GLN A 5 -0.39 12.54 7.93
CA GLN A 5 -1.20 12.66 6.72
C GLN A 5 -2.27 11.56 6.84
N LYS A 6 -3.41 11.91 7.44
CA LYS A 6 -4.56 11.00 7.63
C LYS A 6 -5.14 10.41 6.33
N GLN A 7 -4.63 10.80 5.17
CA GLN A 7 -5.09 10.33 3.87
C GLN A 7 -3.89 9.97 2.99
N GLN A 8 -3.26 8.84 3.32
CA GLN A 8 -2.23 8.26 2.46
C GLN A 8 -2.82 7.34 1.38
N THR A 9 -4.05 6.86 1.56
CA THR A 9 -4.72 5.98 0.59
C THR A 9 -5.58 6.76 -0.40
N PHE A 10 -5.57 6.30 -1.65
CA PHE A 10 -6.38 6.87 -2.73
C PHE A 10 -6.81 5.81 -3.74
N TRP A 11 -7.77 6.18 -4.57
CA TRP A 11 -8.34 5.36 -5.63
C TRP A 11 -8.10 6.03 -6.98
N LEU A 12 -7.68 5.24 -7.96
CA LEU A 12 -7.53 5.68 -9.33
C LEU A 12 -8.79 5.35 -10.12
N ILE A 13 -9.40 6.39 -10.70
CA ILE A 13 -10.65 6.31 -11.44
C ILE A 13 -10.38 6.50 -12.94
N GLU A 14 -10.93 5.61 -13.75
CA GLU A 14 -11.01 5.69 -15.20
C GLU A 14 -12.46 6.11 -15.58
N PRO A 15 -12.74 7.40 -15.82
CA PRO A 15 -14.12 7.89 -15.96
C PRO A 15 -14.87 7.29 -17.15
N GLU A 16 -14.14 6.93 -18.20
CA GLU A 16 -14.70 6.34 -19.44
C GLU A 16 -15.01 4.84 -19.30
N ALA A 17 -14.62 4.19 -18.20
CA ALA A 17 -14.95 2.80 -17.95
C ALA A 17 -16.43 2.65 -17.52
N LYS A 18 -16.97 1.43 -17.70
CA LYS A 18 -18.29 1.06 -17.15
C LYS A 18 -18.33 1.34 -15.65
N PRO A 19 -19.46 1.77 -15.06
CA PRO A 19 -19.55 2.14 -13.63
C PRO A 19 -18.93 1.12 -12.66
N SER A 20 -19.16 -0.18 -12.89
CA SER A 20 -18.60 -1.27 -12.07
C SER A 20 -17.08 -1.48 -12.21
N LYS A 21 -16.42 -0.77 -13.12
CA LYS A 21 -14.99 -0.86 -13.43
C LYS A 21 -14.30 0.50 -13.43
N GLN A 22 -14.96 1.54 -12.94
CA GLN A 22 -14.38 2.90 -12.90
C GLN A 22 -13.21 2.97 -11.93
N ILE A 23 -13.23 2.24 -10.81
CA ILE A 23 -12.07 2.10 -9.94
C ILE A 23 -11.14 1.05 -10.55
N ILE A 24 -9.99 1.48 -11.02
CA ILE A 24 -9.03 0.61 -11.71
C ILE A 24 -7.80 0.28 -10.86
N ALA A 25 -7.57 1.01 -9.77
CA ALA A 25 -6.45 0.77 -8.87
C ALA A 25 -6.67 1.41 -7.49
N GLY A 26 -6.03 0.83 -6.48
CA GLY A 26 -5.85 1.43 -5.16
C GLY A 26 -4.38 1.84 -4.97
N GLY A 27 -4.15 2.93 -4.27
CA GLY A 27 -2.80 3.46 -4.07
C GLY A 27 -2.56 3.99 -2.66
N PHE A 28 -1.28 4.13 -2.34
CA PHE A 28 -0.77 4.60 -1.06
C PHE A 28 0.42 5.53 -1.27
N ILE A 29 0.40 6.68 -0.60
CA ILE A 29 1.52 7.62 -0.55
C ILE A 29 2.43 7.20 0.60
N LEU A 30 3.64 6.76 0.27
CA LEU A 30 4.66 6.34 1.22
C LEU A 30 5.23 7.55 1.99
N PRO A 31 5.80 7.33 3.19
CA PRO A 31 6.33 8.41 4.03
C PRO A 31 7.34 9.35 3.36
N ASP A 32 8.11 8.87 2.38
CA ASP A 32 9.07 9.69 1.60
C ASP A 32 8.46 10.36 0.36
N GLY A 33 7.15 10.22 0.14
CA GLY A 33 6.42 10.82 -0.98
C GLY A 33 6.36 9.95 -2.24
N GLN A 34 7.01 8.78 -2.26
CA GLN A 34 6.79 7.78 -3.31
C GLN A 34 5.33 7.34 -3.32
N VAL A 35 4.84 6.89 -4.48
CA VAL A 35 3.47 6.39 -4.63
C VAL A 35 3.51 4.91 -4.96
N ALA A 36 2.95 4.09 -4.10
CA ALA A 36 2.69 2.69 -4.37
C ALA A 36 1.27 2.53 -4.92
N ILE A 37 1.10 1.70 -5.95
CA ILE A 37 -0.21 1.42 -6.54
C ILE A 37 -0.34 -0.06 -6.84
N VAL A 38 -1.55 -0.59 -6.65
CA VAL A 38 -1.96 -1.89 -7.14
C VAL A 38 -3.13 -1.69 -8.09
N ARG A 39 -2.89 -2.02 -9.36
CA ARG A 39 -3.90 -2.01 -10.41
C ARG A 39 -4.71 -3.30 -10.33
N ILE A 40 -6.02 -3.15 -10.47
CA ILE A 40 -7.01 -4.22 -10.38
C ILE A 40 -7.37 -4.72 -11.78
N PHE A 41 -7.67 -3.80 -12.70
CA PHE A 41 -8.20 -4.12 -14.02
C PHE A 41 -7.42 -3.45 -15.17
N PRO A 42 -7.43 -4.05 -16.39
CA PRO A 42 -7.87 -5.42 -16.67
C PRO A 42 -6.83 -6.49 -16.27
N HIS A 43 -5.60 -6.09 -15.98
CA HIS A 43 -4.54 -6.98 -15.53
C HIS A 43 -4.01 -6.51 -14.18
N PRO A 44 -4.02 -7.38 -13.17
CA PRO A 44 -3.44 -7.07 -11.88
C PRO A 44 -1.95 -6.77 -12.01
N SER A 45 -1.52 -5.65 -11.43
CA SER A 45 -0.10 -5.30 -11.36
C SER A 45 0.14 -4.38 -10.18
N HIS A 46 1.40 -4.26 -9.76
CA HIS A 46 1.80 -3.32 -8.72
C HIS A 46 3.03 -2.54 -9.18
N ALA A 47 3.14 -1.29 -8.74
CA ALA A 47 4.24 -0.41 -9.11
C ALA A 47 4.50 0.64 -8.04
N THR A 48 5.73 1.14 -8.03
CA THR A 48 6.13 2.31 -7.24
C THR A 48 6.53 3.45 -8.19
N PHE A 49 6.05 4.65 -7.91
CA PHE A 49 6.40 5.88 -8.61
C PHE A 49 7.23 6.77 -7.69
N PRO A 50 8.17 7.56 -8.24
CA PRO A 50 9.15 8.30 -7.44
C PRO A 50 8.52 9.44 -6.63
N SER A 51 7.39 10.00 -7.07
CA SER A 51 6.71 11.07 -6.34
C SER A 51 5.22 11.15 -6.67
N TRP A 52 4.46 11.71 -5.73
CA TRP A 52 3.06 12.09 -5.96
C TRP A 52 2.89 13.01 -7.17
N ALA A 53 3.72 14.05 -7.31
CA ALA A 53 3.60 15.03 -8.40
C ALA A 53 3.73 14.36 -9.77
N SER A 54 4.78 13.56 -9.98
CA SER A 54 4.99 12.83 -11.23
C SER A 54 3.86 11.83 -11.51
N PHE A 55 3.36 11.16 -10.47
CA PHE A 55 2.27 10.20 -10.62
C PHE A 55 0.98 10.91 -11.05
N GLN A 56 0.63 12.01 -10.37
CA GLN A 56 -0.55 12.80 -10.65
C GLN A 56 -0.53 13.38 -12.08
N GLU A 57 0.61 13.90 -12.53
CA GLU A 57 0.77 14.40 -13.90
C GLU A 57 0.49 13.30 -14.94
N LEU A 58 1.09 12.12 -14.76
CA LEU A 58 0.89 10.97 -15.65
C LEU A 58 -0.57 10.49 -15.69
N GLN A 59 -1.28 10.53 -14.56
CA GLN A 59 -2.70 10.14 -14.54
C GLN A 59 -3.59 11.21 -15.18
N ASN A 60 -3.30 12.49 -14.96
CA ASN A 60 -4.03 13.59 -15.59
C ASN A 60 -3.92 13.56 -17.12
N GLN A 61 -2.72 13.30 -17.66
CA GLN A 61 -2.51 13.13 -19.11
C GLN A 61 -3.35 11.98 -19.71
N ARG A 62 -3.75 11.02 -18.88
CA ARG A 62 -4.60 9.88 -19.26
C ARG A 62 -6.09 10.13 -18.97
N GLY A 63 -6.48 11.33 -18.56
CA GLY A 63 -7.89 11.65 -18.23
C GLY A 63 -8.41 10.98 -16.96
N ARG A 64 -7.53 10.43 -16.12
CA ARG A 64 -7.91 9.71 -14.90
C ARG A 64 -8.08 10.65 -13.71
N LYS A 65 -8.88 10.24 -12.74
CA LYS A 65 -9.10 10.99 -11.49
C LYS A 65 -8.53 10.23 -10.30
N LEU A 66 -8.11 10.99 -9.29
CA LEU A 66 -7.60 10.48 -8.03
C LEU A 66 -8.57 10.88 -6.93
N ILE A 67 -9.04 9.92 -6.14
CA ILE A 67 -9.98 10.17 -5.03
C ILE A 67 -9.40 9.61 -3.74
N PHE A 68 -9.24 10.45 -2.73
CA PHE A 68 -8.74 10.07 -1.40
C PHE A 68 -9.86 9.54 -0.50
N GLY A 69 -9.49 8.69 0.46
CA GLY A 69 -10.38 8.21 1.53
C GLY A 69 -10.88 6.78 1.36
N GLN A 70 -11.80 6.36 2.25
CA GLN A 70 -12.41 5.03 2.25
C GLN A 70 -13.49 4.92 1.17
N ASN A 71 -13.10 4.85 -0.10
CA ASN A 71 -13.95 4.24 -1.13
C ASN A 71 -13.57 2.76 -1.28
N SER A 72 -13.55 2.02 -0.17
CA SER A 72 -13.46 0.58 -0.23
C SER A 72 -14.61 0.07 -1.07
N LEU A 73 -14.30 -0.55 -2.20
CA LEU A 73 -15.27 -1.40 -2.87
C LEU A 73 -15.50 -2.61 -1.98
N ASP A 74 -16.69 -3.20 -2.05
CA ASP A 74 -17.03 -4.42 -1.29
C ASP A 74 -16.01 -5.55 -1.52
N ASN A 75 -15.35 -5.56 -2.69
CA ASN A 75 -14.38 -6.56 -3.13
C ASN A 75 -12.92 -6.08 -3.17
N TYR A 76 -12.61 -4.87 -2.69
CA TYR A 76 -11.23 -4.37 -2.65
C TYR A 76 -11.01 -3.32 -1.56
N GLN A 77 -10.08 -3.60 -0.64
CA GLN A 77 -9.81 -2.76 0.52
C GLN A 77 -8.34 -2.35 0.60
N LEU A 78 -8.13 -1.09 1.02
CA LEU A 78 -6.82 -0.53 1.35
C LEU A 78 -6.74 -0.35 2.87
N GLN A 79 -5.71 -0.92 3.48
CA GLN A 79 -5.45 -0.81 4.91
C GLN A 79 -4.03 -0.32 5.13
N SER A 80 -3.87 0.90 5.66
CA SER A 80 -2.54 1.33 6.11
C SER A 80 -2.18 0.63 7.40
N PHE A 81 -0.88 0.42 7.59
CA PHE A 81 -0.37 -0.24 8.77
C PHE A 81 1.02 0.25 9.15
N GLN A 82 1.37 -0.03 10.40
CA GLN A 82 2.68 0.20 10.98
C GLN A 82 3.29 -1.13 11.42
N LEU A 83 4.60 -1.27 11.27
CA LEU A 83 5.36 -2.27 12.02
C LEU A 83 5.89 -1.64 13.30
N VAL A 84 5.41 -2.15 14.42
CA VAL A 84 5.83 -1.73 15.76
C VAL A 84 6.73 -2.80 16.36
N ARG A 85 7.95 -2.43 16.71
CA ARG A 85 8.96 -3.32 17.28
C ARG A 85 9.11 -3.07 18.77
N ASP A 86 8.85 -4.11 19.55
CA ASP A 86 8.97 -4.08 21.00
C ASP A 86 10.42 -4.32 21.45
N GLU A 87 11.15 -5.18 20.72
CA GLU A 87 12.56 -5.51 20.99
C GLU A 87 13.39 -5.50 19.72
N ASP A 88 14.56 -4.85 19.76
CA ASP A 88 15.52 -4.84 18.65
C ASP A 88 16.60 -5.91 18.83
N ILE A 89 16.37 -7.10 18.27
CA ILE A 89 17.34 -8.21 18.35
C ILE A 89 18.54 -7.98 17.41
N THR A 90 18.35 -7.24 16.32
CA THR A 90 19.38 -7.08 15.28
C THR A 90 20.27 -5.88 15.55
N GLY A 91 19.81 -4.90 16.34
CA GLY A 91 20.53 -3.66 16.63
C GLY A 91 20.48 -2.64 15.49
N ILE A 92 19.72 -2.91 14.43
CA ILE A 92 19.72 -2.12 13.19
C ILE A 92 18.62 -1.06 13.23
N SER A 93 17.39 -1.47 13.60
CA SER A 93 16.20 -0.65 13.42
C SER A 93 15.63 -0.13 14.74
N GLY A 94 16.22 -0.41 15.89
CA GLY A 94 15.70 -0.01 17.20
C GLY A 94 14.26 -0.47 17.48
N ILE A 95 13.67 0.16 18.48
CA ILE A 95 12.30 -0.08 18.95
C ILE A 95 11.32 0.99 18.44
N GLY A 96 10.02 0.73 18.62
CA GLY A 96 8.91 1.61 18.20
C GLY A 96 8.45 1.35 16.76
N VAL A 97 7.89 2.36 16.11
CA VAL A 97 7.48 2.25 14.70
C VAL A 97 8.74 2.20 13.83
N VAL A 98 8.95 1.07 13.15
CA VAL A 98 10.14 0.82 12.31
C VAL A 98 9.82 0.89 10.82
N ALA A 99 8.55 0.67 10.43
CA ALA A 99 8.10 0.75 9.06
C ALA A 99 6.62 1.13 8.97
N VAL A 100 6.23 1.68 7.83
CA VAL A 100 4.83 2.03 7.47
C VAL A 100 4.52 1.42 6.11
N GLY A 101 3.29 0.97 5.90
CA GLY A 101 2.89 0.36 4.66
C GLY A 101 1.40 0.40 4.39
N CYS A 102 1.02 -0.23 3.28
CA CYS A 102 -0.37 -0.45 2.92
C CYS A 102 -0.57 -1.89 2.46
N TYR A 103 -1.66 -2.48 2.91
CA TYR A 103 -2.15 -3.78 2.50
C TYR A 103 -3.29 -3.59 1.51
N PHE A 104 -3.17 -4.27 0.38
CA PHE A 104 -4.12 -4.26 -0.71
C PHE A 104 -4.85 -5.59 -0.70
N GLN A 105 -6.05 -5.60 -0.13
CA GLN A 105 -6.86 -6.79 0.01
C GLN A 105 -7.78 -6.95 -1.19
N MET A 106 -7.52 -7.94 -2.03
CA MET A 106 -8.30 -8.28 -3.22
C MET A 106 -9.14 -9.53 -2.94
N TYR A 107 -10.45 -9.44 -3.16
CA TYR A 107 -11.34 -10.60 -3.01
C TYR A 107 -11.44 -11.34 -4.38
N PRO A 108 -10.90 -12.56 -4.49
CA PRO A 108 -10.70 -13.24 -5.79
C PRO A 108 -11.98 -13.49 -6.58
N GLN A 109 -13.12 -13.62 -5.89
CA GLN A 109 -14.41 -13.93 -6.49
C GLN A 109 -14.87 -12.92 -7.57
N ASP A 110 -14.41 -11.66 -7.50
CA ASP A 110 -14.98 -10.57 -8.31
C ASP A 110 -13.97 -9.87 -9.25
N ILE A 111 -12.70 -10.28 -9.25
CA ILE A 111 -11.62 -9.57 -9.96
C ILE A 111 -10.84 -10.49 -10.90
N SER A 112 -10.20 -11.54 -10.35
CA SER A 112 -9.43 -12.55 -11.09
C SER A 112 -9.00 -13.67 -10.12
N PRO A 113 -9.00 -14.95 -10.55
CA PRO A 113 -8.49 -16.06 -9.73
C PRO A 113 -7.01 -15.92 -9.37
N ASP A 114 -6.25 -15.11 -10.13
CA ASP A 114 -4.81 -14.90 -9.91
C ASP A 114 -4.50 -13.70 -8.99
N CYS A 115 -5.52 -13.02 -8.46
CA CYS A 115 -5.32 -11.92 -7.51
C CYS A 115 -5.05 -12.43 -6.10
N THR A 116 -3.85 -12.17 -5.58
CA THR A 116 -3.50 -12.40 -4.18
C THR A 116 -3.38 -11.09 -3.43
N ASN A 117 -3.74 -11.10 -2.14
CA ASN A 117 -3.47 -9.95 -1.29
C ASN A 117 -1.97 -9.63 -1.28
N ILE A 118 -1.65 -8.34 -1.40
CA ILE A 118 -0.28 -7.86 -1.50
C ILE A 118 -0.07 -6.70 -0.53
N ALA A 119 1.15 -6.55 -0.01
CA ALA A 119 1.52 -5.41 0.82
C ALA A 119 2.71 -4.66 0.22
N VAL A 120 2.73 -3.35 0.43
CA VAL A 120 3.92 -2.51 0.28
C VAL A 120 4.32 -1.96 1.63
N MET A 121 5.61 -1.79 1.85
CA MET A 121 6.13 -1.23 3.10
C MET A 121 7.38 -0.39 2.85
N GLN A 122 7.54 0.68 3.61
CA GLN A 122 8.75 1.49 3.67
C GLN A 122 9.34 1.50 5.07
N TRP A 123 10.63 1.21 5.16
CA TRP A 123 11.40 1.32 6.39
C TRP A 123 11.66 2.80 6.72
N LEU A 124 11.40 3.18 7.97
CA LEU A 124 11.55 4.56 8.43
C LEU A 124 12.98 4.89 8.87
N LYS A 125 13.78 3.87 9.18
CA LYS A 125 15.14 4.01 9.70
C LYS A 125 16.16 3.57 8.65
N GLU A 126 17.35 4.16 8.72
CA GLU A 126 18.42 3.86 7.77
C GLU A 126 18.96 2.43 7.93
N PRO A 127 19.28 1.72 6.83
CA PRO A 127 19.08 2.14 5.45
C PRO A 127 17.59 2.10 5.05
N LYS A 128 17.06 3.21 4.54
CA LYS A 128 15.67 3.27 4.07
C LYS A 128 15.49 2.39 2.84
N SER A 129 14.38 1.69 2.78
CA SER A 129 13.99 0.91 1.61
C SER A 129 12.48 0.73 1.52
N THR A 130 11.99 0.58 0.30
CA THR A 130 10.61 0.23 -0.02
C THR A 130 10.58 -1.19 -0.58
N ALA A 131 9.69 -2.04 -0.08
CA ALA A 131 9.58 -3.44 -0.49
C ALA A 131 8.12 -3.86 -0.70
N TRP A 132 7.93 -4.76 -1.67
CA TRP A 132 6.66 -5.41 -1.96
C TRP A 132 6.65 -6.84 -1.43
N TYR A 133 5.52 -7.26 -0.86
CA TYR A 133 5.29 -8.58 -0.28
C TYR A 133 4.10 -9.26 -0.98
N PRO A 134 4.34 -10.03 -2.07
CA PRO A 134 3.28 -10.65 -2.86
C PRO A 134 2.40 -11.67 -2.12
N GLN A 135 2.85 -12.16 -0.96
CA GLN A 135 2.05 -13.03 -0.08
C GLN A 135 1.47 -12.27 1.13
N GLY A 136 1.45 -10.94 1.06
CA GLY A 136 0.77 -10.09 2.02
C GLY A 136 1.25 -10.27 3.47
N TRP A 137 0.29 -10.40 4.39
CA TRP A 137 0.57 -10.47 5.82
C TRP A 137 1.44 -11.65 6.22
N GLU A 138 1.29 -12.81 5.59
CA GLU A 138 2.01 -14.02 5.98
C GLU A 138 3.52 -13.86 5.73
N GLN A 139 3.89 -13.28 4.59
CA GLN A 139 5.30 -12.99 4.30
C GLN A 139 5.87 -11.89 5.21
N ILE A 140 5.09 -10.86 5.54
CA ILE A 140 5.53 -9.83 6.51
C ILE A 140 5.78 -10.45 7.89
N LYS A 141 4.85 -11.28 8.39
CA LYS A 141 5.00 -11.95 9.69
C LYS A 141 6.20 -12.90 9.69
N LEU A 142 6.39 -13.67 8.62
CA LEU A 142 7.49 -14.62 8.47
C LEU A 142 8.85 -13.92 8.53
N ILE A 143 9.01 -12.82 7.77
CA ILE A 143 10.31 -12.14 7.65
C ILE A 143 10.54 -11.19 8.83
N HIS A 144 9.54 -10.40 9.22
CA HIS A 144 9.73 -9.27 10.14
C HIS A 144 9.15 -9.48 11.53
N GLY A 145 8.31 -10.50 11.75
CA GLY A 145 7.62 -10.72 13.02
C GLY A 145 8.55 -11.03 14.19
N HIS A 146 9.76 -11.55 13.92
CA HIS A 146 10.81 -11.80 14.92
C HIS A 146 10.29 -12.53 16.17
N LYS A 147 9.58 -13.65 15.99
CA LYS A 147 8.94 -14.43 17.08
C LYS A 147 7.99 -13.59 17.95
N GLY A 148 7.29 -12.63 17.36
CA GLY A 148 6.30 -11.77 18.04
C GLY A 148 6.85 -10.44 18.56
N LYS A 149 8.14 -10.17 18.36
CA LYS A 149 8.79 -8.92 18.80
C LYS A 149 8.57 -7.75 17.86
N THR A 150 8.05 -8.01 16.66
CA THR A 150 7.51 -6.98 15.77
C THR A 150 6.06 -7.32 15.45
N LYS A 151 5.17 -6.33 15.58
CA LYS A 151 3.73 -6.46 15.38
C LYS A 151 3.27 -5.59 14.23
N ILE A 152 2.27 -6.06 13.50
CA ILE A 152 1.51 -5.26 12.53
C ILE A 152 0.38 -4.56 13.30
N VAL A 153 0.31 -3.24 13.18
CA VAL A 153 -0.77 -2.42 13.75
C VAL A 153 -1.47 -1.73 12.59
N ILE A 154 -2.76 -1.99 12.40
CA ILE A 154 -3.59 -1.38 11.34
C ILE A 154 -4.09 -0.01 11.86
N ASP A 155 -4.06 1.02 11.02
CA ASP A 155 -4.58 2.36 11.35
C ASP A 155 -6.11 2.47 11.24
#